data_AF-A0A954NXX7-F1
#
_entry.id   AF-A0A954NXX7-F1
#
_cell.length_a   1.000
_cell.length_b   1.000
_cell.length_c   1.000
_cell.angle_alpha   90.00
_cell.angle_beta   90.00
_cell.angle_gamma   90.00
#
_symmetry.space_group_name_H-M   'P 1'
#
loop_
_entity.id
_entity.type
_entity.pdbx_description
1 polymer ?
#
loop_
_entity_poly.entity_id
_entity_poly.type
_entity_poly.pdbx_seq_one_letter_code
_entity_poly.pdbx_strand_id
1 'polypeptide(L)'
;MSPLKHPFLRFFCLICLCLTSASPVWAQPRRVLNFDPDWTPRPQAGDVPAYVKETDEDWIDPRLQQMDTGRTWNATFRYPLVSGNQSEPTVERSFKGTAIRIGEEGEAAIIFDRNQLRWACLWTGDYLTHSDRRFGLLNTPQPSGEVLLSTSPGPGWSRENDGWPGAPGATGPLPNDWGHFEGMYRHGSRTVLSYSVGKSGHVLESPWVEHQQGKVVFSRTFQISGLDAPREVLLLSTDTDSILQPDPDGKKFAYVETPQGIMVFSCRSEQEGCVLRTTVDGTGRVVLSLPQFDEPKVVQVSWSVVPDTADGQRPDYAQLLQAVNLFGQMQLPGTDDFEKWTSPDQRQWTERIVTEGKIAPDDAAYVIDTVDVPFENPYKALMFLSGVDFIGDDVYVSTVHGDVWKLTGVDDTLDEVVWQRYATGLYQPLGLKVVDGKVMVLERGQLTRLHDLNGDGEADFYE
;
A
#
# COMPACT_ATOMS: atom_id res chain seq x y z
N MET A 1 -23.40 -43.58 39.22
CA MET A 1 -22.62 -42.34 39.47
C MET A 1 -21.20 -42.63 39.05
N SER A 2 -20.86 -42.20 37.83
CA SER A 2 -19.56 -42.43 37.21
C SER A 2 -18.56 -41.39 37.73
N PRO A 3 -17.34 -41.77 38.14
CA PRO A 3 -16.31 -40.80 38.47
C PRO A 3 -15.69 -40.23 37.18
N LEU A 4 -15.60 -38.91 37.16
CA LEU A 4 -15.07 -38.08 36.08
C LEU A 4 -13.61 -38.43 35.75
N LYS A 5 -13.30 -38.52 34.46
CA LYS A 5 -11.93 -38.55 33.93
C LYS A 5 -11.31 -37.15 34.01
N HIS A 6 -10.01 -37.15 34.27
CA HIS A 6 -9.09 -36.03 34.52
C HIS A 6 -9.11 -34.90 33.47
N PRO A 7 -8.77 -33.66 33.85
CA PRO A 7 -8.41 -32.60 32.91
C PRO A 7 -6.91 -32.73 32.55
N PHE A 8 -6.60 -32.87 31.27
CA PHE A 8 -5.23 -32.68 30.79
C PHE A 8 -4.95 -31.18 30.66
N LEU A 9 -4.12 -30.69 31.57
CA LEU A 9 -3.39 -29.43 31.45
C LEU A 9 -2.46 -29.53 30.23
N ARG A 10 -2.75 -28.80 29.14
CA ARG A 10 -1.75 -28.52 28.10
C ARG A 10 -0.92 -27.32 28.56
N PHE A 11 0.27 -27.60 29.09
CA PHE A 11 1.32 -26.61 29.30
C PHE A 11 2.26 -26.63 28.10
N PHE A 12 2.34 -25.53 27.35
CA PHE A 12 3.48 -25.27 26.46
C PHE A 12 4.52 -24.46 27.23
N CYS A 13 5.71 -25.05 27.39
CA CYS A 13 6.85 -24.42 28.03
C CYS A 13 7.52 -23.45 27.05
N LEU A 14 7.27 -22.15 27.22
CA LEU A 14 8.16 -21.11 26.70
C LEU A 14 8.93 -20.54 27.90
N ILE A 15 10.26 -20.69 27.90
CA ILE A 15 11.12 -20.03 28.89
C ILE A 15 11.02 -18.52 28.65
N CYS A 16 10.16 -17.86 29.41
CA CYS A 16 10.06 -16.41 29.45
C CYS A 16 11.08 -15.91 30.50
N LEU A 17 12.23 -15.46 30.03
CA LEU A 17 13.20 -14.73 30.85
C LEU A 17 12.57 -13.38 31.25
N CYS A 18 12.01 -13.33 32.45
CA CYS A 18 11.66 -12.08 33.12
C CYS A 18 12.95 -11.26 33.34
N LEU A 19 13.16 -10.23 32.52
CA LEU A 19 14.12 -9.17 32.83
C LEU A 19 13.44 -8.17 33.75
N THR A 20 13.74 -8.27 35.05
CA THR A 20 13.43 -7.25 36.05
C THR A 20 14.21 -5.97 35.76
N SER A 21 13.55 -4.84 36.03
CA SER A 21 14.03 -3.45 35.93
C SER A 21 15.53 -3.25 36.14
N ALA A 22 16.20 -2.66 35.15
CA ALA A 22 17.51 -2.05 35.30
C ALA A 22 17.54 -0.66 34.64
N SER A 23 18.18 0.26 35.35
CA SER A 23 18.27 1.72 35.20
C SER A 23 18.67 2.24 33.80
N PRO A 24 18.42 3.53 33.50
CA PRO A 24 18.78 4.11 32.20
C PRO A 24 20.30 4.26 32.07
N VAL A 25 20.91 3.46 31.19
CA VAL A 25 22.31 3.59 30.80
C VAL A 25 22.40 4.63 29.68
N TRP A 26 22.84 5.84 30.04
CA TRP A 26 23.18 6.89 29.09
C TRP A 26 24.43 6.51 28.27
N ALA A 27 24.31 6.71 26.96
CA ALA A 27 25.35 6.93 25.95
C ALA A 27 26.69 6.18 26.14
N GLN A 28 26.76 4.93 25.67
CA GLN A 28 28.03 4.33 25.28
C GLN A 28 28.48 4.94 23.94
N PRO A 29 29.78 5.26 23.75
CA PRO A 29 30.29 5.64 22.43
C PRO A 29 29.97 4.52 21.43
N ARG A 30 29.49 4.86 20.22
CA ARG A 30 29.20 3.88 19.16
C ARG A 30 30.42 2.98 18.99
N ARG A 31 30.33 1.75 19.48
CA ARG A 31 31.33 0.72 19.20
C ARG A 31 31.30 0.54 17.69
N VAL A 32 32.37 0.92 17.01
CA VAL A 32 32.55 0.55 15.60
C VAL A 32 32.61 -0.97 15.63
N LEU A 33 31.51 -1.61 15.21
CA LEU A 33 31.50 -3.04 14.98
C LEU A 33 32.51 -3.25 13.84
N ASN A 34 33.67 -3.82 14.16
CA ASN A 34 34.52 -4.43 13.15
C ASN A 34 33.72 -5.60 12.59
N PHE A 35 32.90 -5.32 11.58
CA PHE A 35 32.19 -6.33 10.84
C PHE A 35 33.25 -7.16 10.12
N ASP A 36 33.29 -8.46 10.41
CA ASP A 36 34.01 -9.38 9.55
C ASP A 36 33.30 -9.37 8.18
N PRO A 37 33.92 -8.88 7.10
CA PRO A 37 33.29 -8.91 5.78
C PRO A 37 33.01 -10.35 5.31
N ASP A 38 33.63 -11.36 5.94
CA ASP A 38 33.45 -12.78 5.67
C ASP A 38 32.49 -13.48 6.66
N TRP A 39 31.71 -12.74 7.45
CA TRP A 39 30.75 -13.35 8.40
C TRP A 39 29.71 -14.25 7.73
N THR A 40 29.36 -13.98 6.46
CA THR A 40 28.51 -14.83 5.66
C THR A 40 29.28 -16.10 5.28
N PRO A 41 28.83 -17.29 5.71
CA PRO A 41 29.47 -18.54 5.33
C PRO A 41 29.53 -18.62 3.80
N ARG A 42 30.74 -18.72 3.24
CA ARG A 42 30.90 -18.90 1.80
C ARG A 42 30.43 -20.30 1.42
N PRO A 43 29.88 -20.49 0.20
CA PRO A 43 29.51 -21.81 -0.28
C PRO A 43 30.68 -22.79 -0.13
N GLN A 44 30.47 -23.92 0.55
CA GLN A 44 31.54 -24.87 0.84
C GLN A 44 31.67 -25.88 -0.31
N ALA A 45 32.91 -26.21 -0.68
CA ALA A 45 33.19 -27.27 -1.65
C ALA A 45 33.29 -28.64 -0.97
N GLY A 46 33.00 -29.72 -1.69
CA GLY A 46 33.17 -31.11 -1.22
C GLY A 46 31.85 -31.83 -0.95
N ASP A 47 31.91 -32.88 -0.12
CA ASP A 47 30.74 -33.68 0.27
C ASP A 47 30.01 -33.04 1.46
N VAL A 48 29.37 -31.91 1.19
CA VAL A 48 28.50 -31.20 2.12
C VAL A 48 27.06 -31.18 1.58
N PRO A 49 26.05 -31.03 2.45
CA PRO A 49 24.66 -30.91 2.01
C PRO A 49 24.48 -29.83 0.93
N ALA A 50 23.55 -30.06 0.00
CA ALA A 50 23.36 -29.20 -1.18
C ALA A 50 23.17 -27.72 -0.83
N TYR A 51 22.38 -27.42 0.21
CA TYR A 51 22.11 -26.05 0.66
C TYR A 51 23.37 -25.27 1.09
N VAL A 52 24.45 -25.96 1.48
CA VAL A 52 25.73 -25.32 1.87
C VAL A 52 26.55 -24.92 0.63
N LYS A 53 26.19 -25.42 -0.54
CA LYS A 53 26.87 -25.15 -1.83
C LYS A 53 26.19 -24.04 -2.62
N GLU A 54 24.98 -23.63 -2.23
CA GLU A 54 24.18 -22.68 -2.98
C GLU A 54 24.80 -21.29 -2.98
N THR A 55 24.82 -20.70 -4.17
CA THR A 55 25.33 -19.36 -4.49
C THR A 55 24.17 -18.41 -4.74
N ASP A 56 24.40 -17.09 -4.75
CA ASP A 56 23.35 -16.11 -5.07
C ASP A 56 22.66 -16.35 -6.43
N GLU A 57 23.32 -17.00 -7.39
CA GLU A 57 22.76 -17.36 -8.70
C GLU A 57 21.71 -18.48 -8.59
N ASP A 58 21.90 -19.42 -7.66
CA ASP A 58 20.94 -20.51 -7.40
C ASP A 58 19.63 -20.01 -6.77
N TRP A 59 19.64 -18.79 -6.23
CA TRP A 59 18.50 -18.14 -5.60
C TRP A 59 17.78 -17.13 -6.52
N ILE A 60 18.10 -17.10 -7.82
CA ILE A 60 17.36 -16.29 -8.80
C ILE A 60 16.10 -17.04 -9.23
N ASP A 61 14.93 -16.53 -8.86
CA ASP A 61 13.65 -17.13 -9.18
C ASP A 61 12.59 -16.04 -9.49
N PRO A 62 12.04 -16.02 -10.71
CA PRO A 62 11.12 -14.97 -11.16
C PRO A 62 9.65 -15.22 -10.81
N ARG A 63 9.31 -16.27 -10.05
CA ARG A 63 7.90 -16.63 -9.79
C ARG A 63 7.11 -15.53 -9.09
N LEU A 64 7.73 -14.67 -8.30
CA LEU A 64 7.05 -13.52 -7.71
C LEU A 64 6.47 -12.57 -8.77
N GLN A 65 7.14 -12.42 -9.92
CA GLN A 65 6.62 -11.58 -11.02
C GLN A 65 5.34 -12.14 -11.65
N GLN A 66 5.05 -13.43 -11.45
CA GLN A 66 3.87 -14.09 -11.99
C GLN A 66 2.74 -14.21 -10.97
N MET A 67 3.03 -13.92 -9.71
CA MET A 67 2.08 -14.03 -8.60
C MET A 67 0.96 -13.00 -8.76
N ASP A 68 -0.28 -13.45 -8.53
CA ASP A 68 -1.39 -12.53 -8.31
C ASP A 68 -1.25 -11.90 -6.91
N THR A 69 -0.77 -10.66 -6.93
CA THR A 69 -0.52 -9.79 -5.76
C THR A 69 -1.74 -8.94 -5.39
N GLY A 70 -2.87 -9.10 -6.08
CA GLY A 70 -4.08 -8.33 -5.87
C GLY A 70 -4.01 -6.87 -6.33
N ARG A 71 -4.92 -6.06 -5.78
CA ARG A 71 -5.07 -4.63 -6.11
C ARG A 71 -4.03 -3.74 -5.45
N THR A 72 -3.51 -4.15 -4.30
CA THR A 72 -2.58 -3.35 -3.49
C THR A 72 -1.31 -4.11 -3.17
N TRP A 73 -0.17 -3.44 -3.13
CA TRP A 73 1.10 -4.04 -2.68
C TRP A 73 1.88 -3.09 -1.79
N ASN A 74 2.21 -3.52 -0.58
CA ASN A 74 3.00 -2.75 0.37
C ASN A 74 4.48 -3.07 0.21
N ALA A 75 5.31 -2.03 0.07
CA ALA A 75 6.76 -2.17 0.04
C ALA A 75 7.46 -0.85 0.34
N THR A 76 8.79 -0.91 0.49
CA THR A 76 9.61 0.22 0.07
C THR A 76 9.67 0.22 -1.45
N PHE A 77 9.35 1.35 -2.09
CA PHE A 77 9.38 1.53 -3.54
C PHE A 77 10.50 2.48 -3.96
N ARG A 78 11.02 2.27 -5.17
CA ARG A 78 11.86 3.22 -5.90
C ARG A 78 11.06 3.74 -7.08
N TYR A 79 11.12 5.03 -7.35
CA TYR A 79 10.42 5.64 -8.48
C TYR A 79 11.25 6.78 -9.07
N PRO A 80 11.20 7.00 -10.39
CA PRO A 80 11.87 8.12 -11.03
C PRO A 80 11.11 9.42 -10.75
N LEU A 81 11.85 10.52 -10.59
CA LEU A 81 11.28 11.86 -10.69
C LEU A 81 11.22 12.27 -12.16
N VAL A 82 10.01 12.46 -12.67
CA VAL A 82 9.72 13.10 -13.95
C VAL A 82 9.99 14.60 -13.78
N SER A 83 11.16 15.02 -14.26
CA SER A 83 11.63 16.41 -14.28
C SER A 83 11.51 16.97 -15.70
N GLY A 84 11.17 18.26 -15.80
CA GLY A 84 11.24 18.98 -17.08
C GLY A 84 12.66 19.42 -17.47
N ASN A 85 13.61 19.39 -16.52
CA ASN A 85 14.90 20.07 -16.61
C ASN A 85 16.14 19.16 -16.47
N GLN A 86 15.98 17.86 -16.17
CA GLN A 86 17.11 16.94 -15.98
C GLN A 86 17.22 15.91 -17.11
N SER A 87 18.44 15.66 -17.58
CA SER A 87 18.74 14.69 -18.63
C SER A 87 18.72 13.23 -18.16
N GLU A 88 18.81 13.00 -16.84
CA GLU A 88 18.74 11.67 -16.20
C GLU A 88 17.74 11.73 -15.03
N PRO A 89 16.83 10.75 -14.89
CA PRO A 89 15.83 10.79 -13.83
C PRO A 89 16.48 10.54 -12.46
N THR A 90 16.39 11.53 -11.58
CA THR A 90 16.68 11.33 -10.15
C THR A 90 15.75 10.26 -9.60
N VAL A 91 16.28 9.25 -8.90
CA VAL A 91 15.47 8.16 -8.33
C VAL A 91 15.21 8.40 -6.84
N GLU A 92 13.94 8.43 -6.47
CA GLU A 92 13.48 8.62 -5.11
C GLU A 92 12.91 7.33 -4.50
N ARG A 93 12.60 7.39 -3.20
CA ARG A 93 12.02 6.28 -2.46
C ARG A 93 10.79 6.66 -1.66
N SER A 94 9.82 5.76 -1.64
CA SER A 94 8.76 5.73 -0.63
C SER A 94 9.02 4.53 0.28
N PHE A 95 9.33 4.77 1.56
CA PHE A 95 9.77 3.70 2.46
C PHE A 95 8.63 2.82 2.97
N LYS A 96 7.43 3.41 3.14
CA LYS A 96 6.21 2.70 3.49
C LYS A 96 5.12 3.00 2.46
N GLY A 97 5.41 2.65 1.21
CA GLY A 97 4.46 2.84 0.14
C GLY A 97 3.42 1.73 0.08
N THR A 98 2.26 2.07 -0.45
CA THR A 98 1.25 1.15 -0.95
C THR A 98 1.09 1.45 -2.44
N ALA A 99 1.50 0.52 -3.30
CA ALA A 99 1.12 0.56 -4.70
C ALA A 99 -0.35 0.14 -4.81
N ILE A 100 -1.14 0.86 -5.61
CA ILE A 100 -2.58 0.63 -5.76
C ILE A 100 -2.89 0.63 -7.26
N ARG A 101 -3.41 -0.49 -7.78
CA ARG A 101 -4.00 -0.55 -9.12
C ARG A 101 -5.31 0.23 -9.13
N ILE A 102 -5.46 1.12 -10.10
CA ILE A 102 -6.63 1.98 -10.26
C ILE A 102 -7.27 1.79 -11.62
N GLY A 103 -8.58 2.02 -11.70
CA GLY A 103 -9.39 1.72 -12.86
C GLY A 103 -9.99 0.32 -12.78
N GLU A 104 -11.02 0.08 -13.59
CA GLU A 104 -11.79 -1.17 -13.51
C GLU A 104 -10.90 -2.38 -13.79
N GLU A 105 -10.01 -2.28 -14.77
CA GLU A 105 -9.10 -3.35 -15.18
C GLU A 105 -7.72 -3.21 -14.52
N GLY A 106 -7.50 -2.15 -13.74
CA GLY A 106 -6.20 -1.86 -13.12
C GLY A 106 -5.16 -1.39 -14.15
N GLU A 107 -5.61 -0.60 -15.13
CA GLU A 107 -4.85 -0.07 -16.26
C GLU A 107 -3.81 1.00 -15.89
N ALA A 108 -3.90 1.54 -14.67
CA ALA A 108 -2.92 2.42 -14.09
C ALA A 108 -2.67 2.07 -12.62
N ALA A 109 -1.64 2.66 -12.03
CA ALA A 109 -1.36 2.49 -10.62
C ALA A 109 -0.70 3.70 -9.99
N ILE A 110 -0.87 3.85 -8.67
CA ILE A 110 -0.24 4.89 -7.87
C ILE A 110 0.59 4.27 -6.75
N ILE A 111 1.59 5.00 -6.25
CA ILE A 111 2.22 4.73 -4.96
C ILE A 111 1.75 5.79 -3.97
N PHE A 112 1.01 5.37 -2.95
CA PHE A 112 0.68 6.20 -1.80
C PHE A 112 1.72 6.00 -0.69
N ASP A 113 2.37 7.07 -0.27
CA ASP A 113 3.32 7.04 0.85
C ASP A 113 2.57 7.18 2.17
N ARG A 114 2.45 6.09 2.93
CA ARG A 114 1.69 6.06 4.20
C ARG A 114 2.37 6.82 5.33
N ASN A 115 3.69 7.03 5.26
CA ASN A 115 4.38 7.83 6.26
C ASN A 115 4.10 9.32 6.07
N GLN A 116 4.01 9.75 4.81
CA GLN A 116 3.93 11.16 4.44
C GLN A 116 2.54 11.60 3.95
N LEU A 117 1.59 10.67 3.78
CA LEU A 117 0.22 10.90 3.32
C LEU A 117 0.13 11.58 1.94
N ARG A 118 0.94 11.13 0.97
CA ARG A 118 1.03 11.72 -0.38
C ARG A 118 1.01 10.69 -1.49
N TRP A 119 0.64 11.11 -2.68
CA TRP A 119 0.94 10.37 -3.91
C TRP A 119 2.39 10.60 -4.28
N ALA A 120 3.18 9.53 -4.27
CA ALA A 120 4.59 9.57 -4.63
C ALA A 120 4.79 9.42 -6.14
N CYS A 121 3.98 8.58 -6.78
CA CYS A 121 4.11 8.23 -8.19
C CYS A 121 2.75 7.77 -8.76
N LEU A 122 2.50 8.02 -10.05
CA LEU A 122 1.39 7.52 -10.85
C LEU A 122 1.96 7.07 -12.20
N TRP A 123 1.57 5.88 -12.66
CA TRP A 123 1.98 5.36 -13.96
C TRP A 123 0.88 4.54 -14.63
N THR A 124 0.99 4.37 -15.94
CA THR A 124 0.12 3.54 -16.76
C THR A 124 0.87 2.35 -17.34
N GLY A 125 0.15 1.27 -17.67
CA GLY A 125 0.73 0.05 -18.22
C GLY A 125 1.02 -0.99 -17.12
N ASP A 126 2.13 -1.70 -17.24
CA ASP A 126 2.45 -2.79 -16.32
C ASP A 126 2.62 -2.30 -14.86
N TYR A 127 2.21 -3.15 -13.92
CA TYR A 127 2.12 -2.77 -12.50
C TYR A 127 3.48 -2.57 -11.84
N LEU A 128 4.15 -3.65 -11.43
CA LEU A 128 5.40 -3.59 -10.69
C LEU A 128 6.41 -4.56 -11.26
N THR A 129 7.65 -4.11 -11.37
CA THR A 129 8.80 -5.00 -11.60
C THR A 129 9.37 -5.40 -10.26
N HIS A 130 9.33 -6.70 -9.96
CA HIS A 130 9.99 -7.29 -8.79
C HIS A 130 11.38 -7.81 -9.18
N SER A 131 12.30 -7.85 -8.22
CA SER A 131 13.57 -8.53 -8.45
C SER A 131 13.36 -10.04 -8.47
N ASP A 132 14.19 -10.78 -9.20
CA ASP A 132 14.19 -12.24 -9.13
C ASP A 132 15.10 -12.77 -8.01
N ARG A 133 15.88 -11.88 -7.38
CA ARG A 133 16.81 -12.27 -6.31
C ARG A 133 16.07 -12.77 -5.08
N ARG A 134 16.40 -13.99 -4.67
CA ARG A 134 15.82 -14.69 -3.50
C ARG A 134 14.29 -14.74 -3.61
N PHE A 135 13.76 -15.21 -4.75
CA PHE A 135 12.32 -15.24 -5.02
C PHE A 135 11.66 -13.85 -4.89
N GLY A 136 12.39 -12.79 -5.21
CA GLY A 136 11.96 -11.40 -5.05
C GLY A 136 11.83 -10.86 -3.64
N LEU A 137 12.48 -11.49 -2.67
CA LEU A 137 12.59 -10.96 -1.31
C LEU A 137 13.66 -9.88 -1.16
N LEU A 138 14.60 -9.79 -2.11
CA LEU A 138 15.63 -8.75 -2.14
C LEU A 138 15.29 -7.63 -3.13
N ASN A 139 15.96 -6.50 -2.91
CA ASN A 139 15.76 -5.25 -3.64
C ASN A 139 14.34 -4.69 -3.48
N THR A 140 14.13 -3.53 -4.07
CA THR A 140 12.90 -2.75 -3.95
C THR A 140 12.16 -2.79 -5.28
N PRO A 141 10.84 -3.11 -5.29
CA PRO A 141 10.02 -3.04 -6.49
C PRO A 141 9.92 -1.62 -7.04
N GLN A 142 9.66 -1.52 -8.34
CA GLN A 142 9.59 -0.28 -9.09
C GLN A 142 8.36 -0.28 -10.01
N PRO A 143 7.79 0.88 -10.35
CA PRO A 143 6.82 0.99 -11.44
C PRO A 143 7.34 0.31 -12.72
N SER A 144 6.52 -0.53 -13.35
CA SER A 144 6.89 -1.24 -14.58
C SER A 144 6.39 -0.56 -15.86
N GLY A 145 5.61 0.51 -15.73
CA GLY A 145 5.00 1.23 -16.84
C GLY A 145 5.51 2.66 -17.03
N GLU A 146 4.76 3.45 -17.81
CA GLU A 146 5.09 4.85 -18.09
C GLU A 146 4.68 5.74 -16.91
N VAL A 147 5.67 6.34 -16.25
CA VAL A 147 5.43 7.27 -15.14
C VAL A 147 4.93 8.61 -15.69
N LEU A 148 3.71 8.98 -15.29
CA LEU A 148 3.03 10.22 -15.72
C LEU A 148 3.19 11.33 -14.68
N LEU A 149 3.16 10.98 -13.39
CA LEU A 149 3.31 11.91 -12.29
C LEU A 149 4.24 11.31 -11.24
N SER A 150 5.13 12.14 -10.70
CA SER A 150 5.99 11.78 -9.58
C SER A 150 6.26 13.00 -8.71
N THR A 151 6.30 12.80 -7.40
CA THR A 151 6.42 13.88 -6.42
C THR A 151 7.69 13.69 -5.59
N SER A 152 8.45 14.76 -5.39
CA SER A 152 9.60 14.76 -4.47
C SER A 152 9.19 14.37 -3.04
N PRO A 153 10.09 13.75 -2.25
CA PRO A 153 9.79 13.42 -0.85
C PRO A 153 9.43 14.65 -0.02
N GLY A 154 8.42 14.51 0.83
CA GLY A 154 7.87 15.60 1.63
C GLY A 154 6.50 15.24 2.20
N PRO A 155 5.94 16.04 3.11
CA PRO A 155 4.60 15.79 3.60
C PRO A 155 3.57 15.95 2.46
N GLY A 156 2.47 15.21 2.54
CA GLY A 156 1.33 15.32 1.63
C GLY A 156 0.27 16.32 2.07
N TRP A 157 0.36 16.81 3.30
CA TRP A 157 -0.53 17.80 3.88
C TRP A 157 0.28 18.92 4.51
N SER A 158 -0.15 20.17 4.30
CA SER A 158 0.43 21.31 5.00
C SER A 158 0.14 21.26 6.50
N ARG A 159 1.01 21.84 7.31
CA ARG A 159 0.73 22.14 8.70
C ARG A 159 0.13 23.55 8.81
N GLU A 160 -0.85 23.73 9.69
CA GLU A 160 -1.63 24.98 9.87
C GLU A 160 -0.83 26.28 9.73
N ASN A 161 0.21 26.41 10.56
CA ASN A 161 0.93 27.66 10.78
C ASN A 161 2.36 27.64 10.20
N ASP A 162 2.86 26.44 9.87
CA ASP A 162 4.25 26.24 9.40
C ASP A 162 4.31 25.98 7.87
N GLY A 163 3.15 25.96 7.20
CA GLY A 163 3.05 25.68 5.77
C GLY A 163 3.52 24.27 5.44
N TRP A 164 4.64 24.15 4.74
CA TRP A 164 5.21 22.88 4.28
C TRP A 164 6.58 22.63 4.94
N PRO A 165 6.64 22.35 6.26
CA PRO A 165 7.91 22.01 6.87
C PRO A 165 8.43 20.70 6.28
N GLY A 166 9.76 20.55 6.22
CA GLY A 166 10.36 19.28 5.80
C GLY A 166 9.83 18.12 6.66
N ALA A 167 9.47 17.01 6.02
CA ALA A 167 8.97 15.84 6.73
C ALA A 167 10.00 15.33 7.77
N PRO A 168 9.57 14.59 8.81
CA PRO A 168 10.48 13.79 9.63
C PRO A 168 11.40 12.94 8.74
N GLY A 169 12.56 12.54 9.28
CA GLY A 169 13.54 11.77 8.52
C GLY A 169 12.91 10.62 7.73
N ALA A 170 13.47 10.27 6.57
CA ALA A 170 12.78 9.60 5.47
C ALA A 170 12.00 8.30 5.79
N THR A 171 12.24 7.65 6.93
CA THR A 171 11.55 6.43 7.38
C THR A 171 10.47 6.65 8.44
N GLY A 172 10.39 7.83 9.06
CA GLY A 172 9.43 8.17 10.10
C GLY A 172 8.09 8.65 9.53
N PRO A 173 6.96 8.26 10.14
CA PRO A 173 5.68 8.86 9.79
C PRO A 173 5.62 10.32 10.22
N LEU A 174 4.66 11.07 9.68
CA LEU A 174 4.28 12.37 10.23
C LEU A 174 3.91 12.25 11.72
N PRO A 175 4.12 13.30 12.52
CA PRO A 175 3.55 13.39 13.87
C PRO A 175 2.02 13.19 13.84
N ASN A 176 1.48 12.47 14.82
CA ASN A 176 0.04 12.14 14.84
C ASN A 176 -0.87 13.38 14.94
N ASP A 177 -0.39 14.51 15.48
CA ASP A 177 -1.12 15.79 15.52
C ASP A 177 -1.11 16.54 14.17
N TRP A 178 -0.32 16.06 13.21
CA TRP A 178 -0.27 16.55 11.84
C TRP A 178 -1.04 15.63 10.90
N GLY A 179 -0.75 14.34 10.91
CA GLY A 179 -1.55 13.34 10.22
C GLY A 179 -1.06 11.92 10.46
N HIS A 180 -1.99 10.98 10.36
CA HIS A 180 -1.74 9.57 10.69
C HIS A 180 -2.50 8.66 9.74
N PHE A 181 -1.79 7.72 9.11
CA PHE A 181 -2.43 6.67 8.29
C PHE A 181 -3.14 5.67 9.20
N GLU A 182 -4.43 5.44 8.95
CA GLU A 182 -5.30 4.61 9.79
C GLU A 182 -5.69 3.29 9.13
N GLY A 183 -5.58 3.20 7.80
CA GLY A 183 -5.79 1.95 7.09
C GLY A 183 -6.27 2.11 5.66
N MET A 184 -6.65 0.99 5.05
CA MET A 184 -7.26 0.97 3.72
C MET A 184 -8.41 -0.02 3.65
N TYR A 185 -9.52 0.42 3.03
CA TYR A 185 -10.67 -0.41 2.67
C TYR A 185 -10.53 -0.92 1.25
N ARG A 186 -11.03 -2.12 1.01
CA ARG A 186 -11.19 -2.73 -0.32
C ARG A 186 -12.66 -2.91 -0.63
N HIS A 187 -13.06 -2.48 -1.83
CA HIS A 187 -14.42 -2.63 -2.33
C HIS A 187 -14.38 -2.86 -3.84
N GLY A 188 -14.57 -4.12 -4.26
CA GLY A 188 -14.43 -4.53 -5.65
C GLY A 188 -13.06 -4.15 -6.24
N SER A 189 -13.05 -3.41 -7.34
CA SER A 189 -11.85 -2.88 -8.00
C SER A 189 -11.24 -1.66 -7.30
N ARG A 190 -11.94 -1.07 -6.30
CA ARG A 190 -11.60 0.20 -5.67
C ARG A 190 -10.93 0.02 -4.32
N THR A 191 -9.99 0.92 -4.02
CA THR A 191 -9.36 1.07 -2.71
C THR A 191 -9.71 2.45 -2.13
N VAL A 192 -9.99 2.51 -0.83
CA VAL A 192 -10.19 3.76 -0.09
C VAL A 192 -9.17 3.82 1.05
N LEU A 193 -8.35 4.85 1.06
CA LEU A 193 -7.38 5.12 2.11
C LEU A 193 -8.06 5.91 3.23
N SER A 194 -7.82 5.53 4.49
CA SER A 194 -8.29 6.22 5.69
C SER A 194 -7.11 6.80 6.45
N TYR A 195 -7.20 8.07 6.80
CA TYR A 195 -6.19 8.73 7.61
C TYR A 195 -6.74 10.00 8.29
N SER A 196 -6.10 10.41 9.37
CA SER A 196 -6.38 11.68 10.05
C SER A 196 -5.43 12.78 9.62
N VAL A 197 -5.92 14.03 9.73
CA VAL A 197 -5.17 15.26 9.47
C VAL A 197 -5.52 16.31 10.52
N GLY A 198 -4.50 16.95 11.10
CA GLY A 198 -4.69 17.92 12.18
C GLY A 198 -5.24 17.24 13.45
N LYS A 199 -6.02 17.96 14.25
CA LYS A 199 -6.50 17.43 15.54
C LYS A 199 -7.79 16.61 15.44
N SER A 200 -8.60 16.84 14.41
CA SER A 200 -9.93 16.24 14.27
C SER A 200 -10.32 15.91 12.83
N GLY A 201 -9.45 16.20 11.86
CA GLY A 201 -9.75 15.94 10.46
C GLY A 201 -9.69 14.45 10.17
N HIS A 202 -10.73 13.93 9.53
CA HIS A 202 -10.78 12.57 9.00
C HIS A 202 -10.91 12.61 7.49
N VAL A 203 -10.09 11.82 6.81
CA VAL A 203 -10.03 11.78 5.35
C VAL A 203 -10.21 10.35 4.88
N LEU A 204 -11.21 10.16 4.02
CA LEU A 204 -11.28 9.02 3.13
C LEU A 204 -10.85 9.48 1.74
N GLU A 205 -9.90 8.77 1.14
CA GLU A 205 -9.34 9.12 -0.16
C GLU A 205 -9.40 7.92 -1.11
N SER A 206 -9.95 8.12 -2.30
CA SER A 206 -10.01 7.08 -3.33
C SER A 206 -9.34 7.55 -4.63
N PRO A 207 -8.24 6.90 -5.06
CA PRO A 207 -7.62 7.14 -6.36
C PRO A 207 -8.40 6.43 -7.47
N TRP A 208 -8.53 7.03 -8.64
CA TRP A 208 -9.20 6.41 -9.78
C TRP A 208 -8.67 6.85 -11.14
N VAL A 209 -8.93 6.05 -12.17
CA VAL A 209 -8.76 6.41 -13.57
C VAL A 209 -10.00 5.97 -14.34
N GLU A 210 -10.41 6.79 -15.30
CA GLU A 210 -11.51 6.47 -16.20
C GLU A 210 -11.27 7.03 -17.60
N HIS A 211 -11.95 6.47 -18.59
CA HIS A 211 -11.89 6.92 -19.97
C HIS A 211 -13.12 7.77 -20.31
N GLN A 212 -12.89 9.04 -20.61
CA GLN A 212 -13.94 9.99 -20.97
C GLN A 212 -13.71 10.48 -22.40
N GLN A 213 -14.65 10.17 -23.30
CA GLN A 213 -14.55 10.50 -24.74
C GLN A 213 -13.21 10.07 -25.37
N GLY A 214 -12.70 8.90 -24.98
CA GLY A 214 -11.43 8.35 -25.46
C GLY A 214 -10.16 8.96 -24.83
N LYS A 215 -10.30 9.89 -23.87
CA LYS A 215 -9.18 10.45 -23.11
C LYS A 215 -9.11 9.81 -21.73
N VAL A 216 -7.89 9.58 -21.25
CA VAL A 216 -7.64 9.08 -19.90
C VAL A 216 -7.73 10.24 -18.91
N VAL A 217 -8.58 10.10 -17.89
CA VAL A 217 -8.70 11.08 -16.80
C VAL A 217 -8.44 10.39 -15.48
N PHE A 218 -7.47 10.91 -14.74
CA PHE A 218 -7.16 10.49 -13.38
C PHE A 218 -7.93 11.35 -12.40
N SER A 219 -8.32 10.77 -11.28
CA SER A 219 -8.91 11.52 -10.18
C SER A 219 -8.39 11.08 -8.82
N ARG A 220 -8.32 12.06 -7.93
CA ARG A 220 -8.11 11.89 -6.49
C ARG A 220 -9.32 12.49 -5.81
N THR A 221 -10.17 11.61 -5.28
CA THR A 221 -11.42 12.00 -4.64
C THR A 221 -11.28 11.85 -3.14
N PHE A 222 -11.71 12.86 -2.39
CA PHE A 222 -11.65 12.90 -0.94
C PHE A 222 -13.04 13.10 -0.36
N GLN A 223 -13.42 12.32 0.64
CA GLN A 223 -14.42 12.72 1.63
C GLN A 223 -13.67 13.18 2.87
N ILE A 224 -13.87 14.43 3.27
CA ILE A 224 -13.18 15.06 4.39
C ILE A 224 -14.23 15.52 5.40
N SER A 225 -13.97 15.34 6.69
CA SER A 225 -14.79 15.86 7.78
C SER A 225 -13.93 16.35 8.94
N GLY A 226 -14.47 17.24 9.77
CA GLY A 226 -13.82 17.69 11.01
C GLY A 226 -12.52 18.47 10.82
N LEU A 227 -12.33 19.13 9.67
CA LEU A 227 -11.10 19.86 9.37
C LEU A 227 -11.04 21.12 10.23
N ASP A 228 -10.15 21.13 11.23
CA ASP A 228 -10.11 22.11 12.34
C ASP A 228 -9.56 23.49 11.98
N ALA A 229 -8.84 23.59 10.87
CA ALA A 229 -8.32 24.84 10.33
C ALA A 229 -8.01 24.64 8.84
N PRO A 230 -7.77 25.72 8.07
CA PRO A 230 -7.39 25.60 6.68
C PRO A 230 -6.15 24.70 6.50
N ARG A 231 -6.18 23.87 5.46
CA ARG A 231 -5.09 22.96 5.09
C ARG A 231 -4.90 22.95 3.58
N GLU A 232 -3.73 22.52 3.15
CA GLU A 232 -3.42 22.26 1.75
C GLU A 232 -3.00 20.79 1.58
N VAL A 233 -3.49 20.15 0.52
CA VAL A 233 -3.10 18.79 0.12
C VAL A 233 -2.19 18.87 -1.08
N LEU A 234 -1.08 18.15 -1.05
CA LEU A 234 -0.12 18.07 -2.14
C LEU A 234 -0.68 17.19 -3.25
N LEU A 235 -0.80 17.75 -4.45
CA LEU A 235 -1.18 17.01 -5.66
C LEU A 235 0.05 16.66 -6.48
N LEU A 236 0.99 17.61 -6.59
CA LEU A 236 2.25 17.45 -7.31
C LEU A 236 3.32 18.38 -6.70
N SER A 237 4.56 17.91 -6.63
CA SER A 237 5.77 18.74 -6.43
C SER A 237 6.82 18.30 -7.42
N THR A 238 7.33 19.24 -8.23
CA THR A 238 8.32 18.98 -9.28
C THR A 238 9.33 20.13 -9.34
N ASP A 239 10.28 20.09 -10.26
CA ASP A 239 11.27 21.16 -10.50
C ASP A 239 10.90 22.09 -11.66
N THR A 240 9.73 21.88 -12.27
CA THR A 240 9.12 22.76 -13.28
C THR A 240 8.10 23.69 -12.62
N ASP A 241 8.03 24.96 -13.04
CA ASP A 241 7.02 25.89 -12.50
C ASP A 241 5.59 25.40 -12.77
N SER A 242 4.70 25.74 -11.83
CA SER A 242 3.27 25.40 -11.90
C SER A 242 2.44 26.67 -12.07
N ILE A 243 1.52 26.66 -13.03
CA ILE A 243 0.77 27.85 -13.45
C ILE A 243 -0.70 27.70 -13.09
N LEU A 244 -1.30 28.77 -12.58
CA LEU A 244 -2.73 28.84 -12.27
C LEU A 244 -3.43 29.77 -13.25
N GLN A 245 -4.44 29.26 -13.95
CA GLN A 245 -5.10 29.94 -15.05
C GLN A 245 -6.64 29.96 -14.84
N PRO A 246 -7.33 31.09 -15.03
CA PRO A 246 -8.79 31.12 -15.03
C PRO A 246 -9.35 30.54 -16.33
N ASP A 247 -10.47 29.83 -16.24
CA ASP A 247 -11.35 29.46 -17.34
C ASP A 247 -12.28 30.65 -17.73
N PRO A 248 -13.09 30.54 -18.80
CA PRO A 248 -14.01 31.61 -19.21
C PRO A 248 -15.05 32.01 -18.16
N ASP A 249 -15.39 31.11 -17.22
CA ASP A 249 -16.32 31.36 -16.11
C ASP A 249 -15.60 31.90 -14.85
N GLY A 250 -14.27 32.09 -14.92
CA GLY A 250 -13.43 32.60 -13.85
C GLY A 250 -12.98 31.56 -12.83
N LYS A 251 -13.33 30.27 -12.99
CA LYS A 251 -12.81 29.18 -12.15
C LYS A 251 -11.38 28.88 -12.55
N LYS A 252 -10.53 28.55 -11.58
CA LYS A 252 -9.11 28.34 -11.84
C LYS A 252 -8.78 26.86 -12.01
N PHE A 253 -7.99 26.56 -13.03
CA PHE A 253 -7.31 25.27 -13.22
C PHE A 253 -5.80 25.48 -13.13
N ALA A 254 -5.07 24.46 -12.72
CA ALA A 254 -3.61 24.50 -12.66
C ALA A 254 -3.03 23.65 -13.80
N TYR A 255 -1.84 23.98 -14.27
CA TYR A 255 -1.10 23.10 -15.17
C TYR A 255 0.40 23.17 -14.94
N VAL A 256 1.07 22.08 -15.35
CA VAL A 256 2.52 21.90 -15.25
C VAL A 256 3.02 21.28 -16.54
N GLU A 257 4.11 21.81 -17.10
CA GLU A 257 4.76 21.23 -18.27
C GLU A 257 5.57 19.99 -17.88
N THR A 258 5.44 18.93 -18.67
CA THR A 258 6.18 17.69 -18.50
C THR A 258 6.82 17.27 -19.83
N PRO A 259 7.81 16.35 -19.82
CA PRO A 259 8.34 15.79 -21.06
C PRO A 259 7.27 15.15 -21.96
N GLN A 260 6.18 14.65 -21.40
CA GLN A 260 5.09 13.97 -22.11
C GLN A 260 3.97 14.90 -22.62
N GLY A 261 3.98 16.18 -22.22
CA GLY A 261 2.92 17.14 -22.60
C GLY A 261 2.68 18.19 -21.52
N ILE A 262 1.43 18.61 -21.39
CA ILE A 262 0.99 19.50 -20.30
C ILE A 262 0.02 18.75 -19.41
N MET A 263 0.36 18.60 -18.14
CA MET A 263 -0.53 18.05 -17.13
C MET A 263 -1.47 19.13 -16.62
N VAL A 264 -2.78 18.91 -16.73
CA VAL A 264 -3.81 19.89 -16.36
C VAL A 264 -4.65 19.36 -15.22
N PHE A 265 -4.84 20.17 -14.17
CA PHE A 265 -5.61 19.85 -12.97
C PHE A 265 -6.82 20.75 -12.84
N SER A 266 -7.98 20.20 -12.51
CA SER A 266 -9.15 20.95 -12.05
C SER A 266 -9.67 20.40 -10.72
N CYS A 267 -10.34 21.27 -9.96
CA CYS A 267 -10.96 20.90 -8.69
C CYS A 267 -12.48 21.10 -8.79
N ARG A 268 -13.22 20.13 -8.27
CA ARG A 268 -14.66 20.18 -8.05
C ARG A 268 -14.96 19.83 -6.60
N SER A 269 -15.86 20.55 -5.96
CA SER A 269 -16.19 20.31 -4.56
C SER A 269 -17.63 20.69 -4.24
N GLU A 270 -18.21 19.99 -3.27
CA GLU A 270 -19.45 20.37 -2.58
C GLU A 270 -19.24 21.47 -1.55
N GLN A 271 -17.98 21.72 -1.15
CA GLN A 271 -17.57 22.73 -0.19
C GLN A 271 -17.04 23.97 -0.91
N GLU A 272 -17.69 25.12 -0.68
CA GLU A 272 -17.17 26.40 -1.14
C GLU A 272 -15.81 26.70 -0.49
N GLY A 273 -14.91 27.32 -1.25
CA GLY A 273 -13.56 27.69 -0.78
C GLY A 273 -12.48 26.66 -1.07
N CYS A 274 -12.84 25.45 -1.55
CA CYS A 274 -11.88 24.47 -2.06
C CYS A 274 -11.31 24.95 -3.40
N VAL A 275 -10.02 25.29 -3.45
CA VAL A 275 -9.39 25.89 -4.63
C VAL A 275 -7.99 25.33 -4.89
N LEU A 276 -7.60 25.28 -6.17
CA LEU A 276 -6.22 24.98 -6.54
C LEU A 276 -5.32 26.20 -6.27
N ARG A 277 -4.12 25.93 -5.76
CA ARG A 277 -3.02 26.89 -5.63
C ARG A 277 -1.75 26.30 -6.23
N THR A 278 -0.87 27.18 -6.69
CA THR A 278 0.41 26.81 -7.27
C THR A 278 1.55 27.60 -6.64
N THR A 279 2.78 27.08 -6.73
CA THR A 279 3.99 27.85 -6.44
C THR A 279 4.78 28.13 -7.71
N VAL A 280 5.33 29.34 -7.79
CA VAL A 280 6.20 29.83 -8.90
C VAL A 280 7.62 30.09 -8.35
N ASP A 281 8.03 29.26 -7.40
CA ASP A 281 9.29 29.38 -6.65
C ASP A 281 10.31 28.29 -7.00
N GLY A 282 10.17 27.65 -8.18
CA GLY A 282 11.03 26.54 -8.59
C GLY A 282 10.73 25.20 -7.89
N THR A 283 9.69 25.12 -7.04
CA THR A 283 9.22 23.84 -6.46
C THR A 283 7.99 23.25 -7.17
N GLY A 284 7.44 23.96 -8.16
CA GLY A 284 6.41 23.42 -9.05
C GLY A 284 5.17 22.86 -8.36
N ARG A 285 4.85 23.32 -7.14
CA ARG A 285 3.86 22.65 -6.31
C ARG A 285 2.46 22.99 -6.77
N VAL A 286 1.67 21.97 -7.06
CA VAL A 286 0.22 22.08 -7.21
C VAL A 286 -0.42 21.52 -5.95
N VAL A 287 -1.25 22.34 -5.30
CA VAL A 287 -1.92 21.97 -4.06
C VAL A 287 -3.41 22.28 -4.11
N LEU A 288 -4.20 21.46 -3.42
CA LEU A 288 -5.60 21.73 -3.14
C LEU A 288 -5.69 22.43 -1.79
N SER A 289 -6.14 23.69 -1.79
CA SER A 289 -6.38 24.48 -0.58
C SER A 289 -7.81 24.28 -0.11
N LEU A 290 -7.97 23.92 1.16
CA LEU A 290 -9.22 23.59 1.81
C LEU A 290 -9.49 24.58 2.96
N PRO A 291 -10.70 25.13 3.08
CA PRO A 291 -11.09 25.91 4.25
C PRO A 291 -11.35 24.99 5.46
N GLN A 292 -11.58 25.58 6.61
CA GLN A 292 -12.11 24.85 7.78
C GLN A 292 -13.57 24.44 7.53
N PHE A 293 -13.95 23.22 7.87
CA PHE A 293 -15.34 22.74 7.87
C PHE A 293 -15.50 21.46 8.70
N ASP A 294 -16.67 21.30 9.33
CA ASP A 294 -16.96 20.17 10.23
C ASP A 294 -17.66 19.00 9.52
N GLU A 295 -18.71 19.29 8.75
CA GLU A 295 -19.51 18.27 8.08
C GLU A 295 -18.73 17.53 6.98
N PRO A 296 -19.05 16.26 6.68
CA PRO A 296 -18.48 15.54 5.55
C PRO A 296 -18.69 16.28 4.23
N LYS A 297 -17.61 16.46 3.46
CA LYS A 297 -17.61 17.09 2.14
C LYS A 297 -16.80 16.30 1.15
N VAL A 298 -17.33 16.15 -0.06
CA VAL A 298 -16.56 15.58 -1.16
C VAL A 298 -15.83 16.66 -1.97
N VAL A 299 -14.56 16.39 -2.23
CA VAL A 299 -13.70 17.16 -3.13
C VAL A 299 -13.06 16.19 -4.10
N GLN A 300 -13.12 16.48 -5.39
CA GLN A 300 -12.41 15.73 -6.41
C GLN A 300 -11.44 16.65 -7.14
N VAL A 301 -10.20 16.20 -7.25
CA VAL A 301 -9.24 16.75 -8.18
C VAL A 301 -9.10 15.79 -9.34
N SER A 302 -9.30 16.29 -10.55
CA SER A 302 -9.16 15.52 -11.79
C SER A 302 -8.05 16.09 -12.63
N TRP A 303 -7.31 15.22 -13.31
CA TRP A 303 -6.26 15.64 -14.22
C TRP A 303 -6.06 14.69 -15.38
N SER A 304 -5.40 15.20 -16.41
CA SER A 304 -4.98 14.45 -17.58
C SER A 304 -3.70 15.08 -18.13
N VAL A 305 -2.91 14.28 -18.83
CA VAL A 305 -1.79 14.77 -19.63
C VAL A 305 -2.32 15.07 -21.03
N VAL A 306 -2.26 16.34 -21.44
CA VAL A 306 -2.54 16.75 -22.81
C VAL A 306 -1.23 16.61 -23.60
N PRO A 307 -1.10 15.63 -24.50
CA PRO A 307 0.15 15.41 -25.22
C PRO A 307 0.41 16.51 -26.22
N ASP A 308 1.67 16.69 -26.59
CA ASP A 308 2.07 17.56 -27.69
C ASP A 308 1.34 17.16 -28.99
N THR A 309 1.10 18.13 -29.86
CA THR A 309 0.48 17.88 -31.16
C THR A 309 1.37 17.01 -32.04
N ALA A 310 0.81 16.44 -33.11
CA ALA A 310 1.55 15.56 -34.02
C ALA A 310 2.76 16.23 -34.69
N ASP A 311 2.76 17.57 -34.80
CA ASP A 311 3.86 18.40 -35.29
C ASP A 311 4.83 18.85 -34.18
N GLY A 312 4.66 18.35 -32.95
CA GLY A 312 5.55 18.60 -31.81
C GLY A 312 5.34 19.95 -31.13
N GLN A 313 4.18 20.59 -31.31
CA GLN A 313 3.84 21.83 -30.60
C GLN A 313 3.22 21.52 -29.25
N ARG A 314 3.58 22.32 -28.25
CA ARG A 314 2.93 22.27 -26.93
C ARG A 314 1.45 22.62 -27.06
N PRO A 315 0.56 21.97 -26.27
CA PRO A 315 -0.85 22.29 -26.29
C PRO A 315 -1.13 23.76 -25.96
N ASP A 316 -2.04 24.36 -26.73
CA ASP A 316 -2.50 25.73 -26.46
C ASP A 316 -3.60 25.78 -25.38
N TYR A 317 -3.94 27.00 -24.96
CA TYR A 317 -4.97 27.24 -23.96
C TYR A 317 -6.33 26.62 -24.31
N ALA A 318 -6.71 26.58 -25.59
CA ALA A 318 -7.99 25.99 -26.00
C ALA A 318 -7.99 24.47 -25.82
N GLN A 319 -6.85 23.80 -26.08
CA GLN A 319 -6.68 22.38 -25.83
C GLN A 319 -6.68 22.07 -24.33
N LEU A 320 -6.07 22.91 -23.50
CA LEU A 320 -6.14 22.77 -22.03
C LEU A 320 -7.58 22.91 -21.53
N LEU A 321 -8.33 23.90 -22.03
CA LEU A 321 -9.74 24.09 -21.69
C LEU A 321 -10.62 22.90 -22.09
N GLN A 322 -10.33 22.25 -23.22
CA GLN A 322 -11.07 21.04 -23.59
C GLN A 322 -10.88 19.91 -22.56
N ALA A 323 -9.68 19.78 -21.98
CA ALA A 323 -9.44 18.83 -20.89
C ALA A 323 -10.23 19.21 -19.63
N VAL A 324 -10.18 20.48 -19.22
CA VAL A 324 -10.94 20.99 -18.05
C VAL A 324 -12.45 20.78 -18.22
N ASN A 325 -12.99 21.05 -19.41
CA ASN A 325 -14.40 20.86 -19.72
C ASN A 325 -14.81 19.38 -19.67
N LEU A 326 -13.93 18.47 -20.09
CA LEU A 326 -14.17 17.03 -19.96
C LEU A 326 -14.28 16.62 -18.49
N PHE A 327 -13.41 17.16 -17.63
CA PHE A 327 -13.47 16.90 -16.18
C PHE A 327 -14.79 17.38 -15.57
N GLY A 328 -15.36 18.48 -16.09
CA GLY A 328 -16.67 19.00 -15.67
C GLY A 328 -17.86 18.10 -16.03
N GLN A 329 -17.69 17.17 -16.97
CA GLN A 329 -18.75 16.26 -17.42
C GLN A 329 -18.81 14.95 -16.62
N MET A 330 -17.75 14.64 -15.87
CA MET A 330 -17.71 13.44 -15.02
C MET A 330 -18.71 13.54 -13.86
N GLN A 331 -19.18 12.41 -13.36
CA GLN A 331 -19.98 12.39 -12.14
C GLN A 331 -19.07 12.66 -10.94
N LEU A 332 -19.42 13.64 -10.09
CA LEU A 332 -18.73 13.81 -8.80
C LEU A 332 -19.28 12.74 -7.85
N PRO A 333 -18.43 11.89 -7.25
CA PRO A 333 -18.88 10.99 -6.21
C PRO A 333 -19.46 11.76 -5.03
N GLY A 334 -20.48 11.20 -4.38
CA GLY A 334 -21.08 11.75 -3.16
C GLY A 334 -20.57 11.05 -1.90
N THR A 335 -21.09 11.45 -0.74
CA THR A 335 -20.82 10.77 0.53
C THR A 335 -21.32 9.32 0.52
N ASP A 336 -22.48 9.07 -0.08
CA ASP A 336 -23.07 7.73 -0.20
C ASP A 336 -22.16 6.76 -0.97
N ASP A 337 -21.37 7.26 -1.92
CA ASP A 337 -20.38 6.46 -2.63
C ASP A 337 -19.25 6.00 -1.69
N PHE A 338 -18.76 6.89 -0.81
CA PHE A 338 -17.76 6.51 0.19
C PHE A 338 -18.32 5.54 1.23
N GLU A 339 -19.55 5.74 1.72
CA GLU A 339 -20.20 4.78 2.61
C GLU A 339 -20.26 3.37 1.99
N LYS A 340 -20.58 3.30 0.70
CA LYS A 340 -20.53 2.06 -0.08
C LYS A 340 -19.10 1.53 -0.18
N TRP A 341 -18.13 2.35 -0.57
CA TRP A 341 -16.74 1.90 -0.80
C TRP A 341 -15.97 1.54 0.48
N THR A 342 -16.43 1.97 1.65
CA THR A 342 -15.91 1.52 2.95
C THR A 342 -16.67 0.33 3.52
N SER A 343 -17.69 -0.15 2.81
CA SER A 343 -18.43 -1.36 3.16
C SER A 343 -17.91 -2.57 2.36
N PRO A 344 -18.00 -3.79 2.90
CA PRO A 344 -17.60 -5.00 2.19
C PRO A 344 -18.33 -5.17 0.86
N ASP A 345 -17.61 -5.66 -0.15
CA ASP A 345 -18.18 -6.06 -1.43
C ASP A 345 -18.26 -7.60 -1.51
N GLN A 346 -18.53 -8.13 -2.70
CA GLN A 346 -18.42 -9.56 -2.97
C GLN A 346 -16.97 -10.03 -2.82
N ARG A 347 -16.82 -11.23 -2.23
CA ARG A 347 -15.53 -11.92 -2.13
C ARG A 347 -14.82 -11.98 -3.46
N GLN A 348 -13.53 -11.63 -3.46
CA GLN A 348 -12.69 -11.62 -4.66
C GLN A 348 -12.06 -13.00 -4.92
N TRP A 349 -11.76 -13.74 -3.85
CA TRP A 349 -11.11 -15.05 -3.92
C TRP A 349 -12.11 -16.18 -3.64
N THR A 350 -12.79 -16.63 -4.68
CA THR A 350 -13.85 -17.65 -4.58
C THR A 350 -13.39 -19.07 -4.86
N GLU A 351 -12.15 -19.26 -5.32
CA GLU A 351 -11.59 -20.57 -5.61
C GLU A 351 -11.41 -21.39 -4.33
N ARG A 352 -11.90 -22.63 -4.36
CA ARG A 352 -11.80 -23.55 -3.23
C ARG A 352 -10.58 -24.44 -3.40
N ILE A 353 -9.53 -24.18 -2.63
CA ILE A 353 -8.29 -24.96 -2.66
C ILE A 353 -8.36 -25.99 -1.52
N VAL A 354 -8.26 -27.28 -1.87
CA VAL A 354 -8.40 -28.38 -0.90
C VAL A 354 -7.11 -29.18 -0.89
N THR A 355 -6.64 -29.49 0.32
CA THR A 355 -5.51 -30.37 0.58
C THR A 355 -5.91 -31.42 1.62
N GLU A 356 -5.15 -32.50 1.69
CA GLU A 356 -5.30 -33.51 2.73
C GLU A 356 -4.17 -33.36 3.76
N GLY A 357 -4.30 -34.00 4.91
CA GLY A 357 -3.24 -34.11 5.89
C GLY A 357 -2.91 -35.56 6.23
N LYS A 358 -1.91 -35.72 7.09
CA LYS A 358 -1.42 -37.00 7.58
C LYS A 358 -1.38 -36.95 9.10
N ILE A 359 -2.23 -37.74 9.72
CA ILE A 359 -2.22 -37.96 11.16
C ILE A 359 -1.03 -38.83 11.53
N ALA A 360 -0.23 -38.38 12.48
CA ALA A 360 0.89 -39.15 13.00
C ALA A 360 0.40 -40.28 13.92
N PRO A 361 1.10 -41.43 13.95
CA PRO A 361 0.82 -42.48 14.93
C PRO A 361 0.97 -41.95 16.36
N ASP A 362 0.03 -42.31 17.26
CA ASP A 362 0.09 -41.98 18.69
C ASP A 362 1.08 -42.89 19.45
N ASP A 363 2.36 -42.82 19.10
CA ASP A 363 3.42 -43.72 19.60
C ASP A 363 4.56 -42.99 20.34
N ALA A 364 4.45 -41.68 20.50
CA ALA A 364 5.45 -40.82 21.15
C ALA A 364 4.83 -39.81 22.12
N ALA A 365 5.66 -39.20 22.98
CA ALA A 365 5.21 -38.18 23.92
C ALA A 365 4.70 -36.88 23.24
N TYR A 366 5.10 -36.65 21.99
CA TYR A 366 4.59 -35.61 21.10
C TYR A 366 4.62 -36.15 19.68
N VAL A 367 3.51 -35.98 18.97
CA VAL A 367 3.32 -36.41 17.58
C VAL A 367 3.03 -35.19 16.72
N ILE A 368 3.35 -35.26 15.42
CA ILE A 368 3.23 -34.13 14.50
C ILE A 368 2.36 -34.55 13.34
N ASP A 369 1.13 -34.06 13.34
CA ASP A 369 0.27 -34.15 12.17
C ASP A 369 0.77 -33.16 11.11
N THR A 370 0.65 -33.55 9.85
CA THR A 370 1.13 -32.75 8.72
C THR A 370 -0.04 -32.35 7.84
N VAL A 371 -0.22 -31.06 7.60
CA VAL A 371 -1.17 -30.53 6.60
C VAL A 371 -0.40 -30.26 5.32
N ASP A 372 -0.86 -30.81 4.19
CA ASP A 372 -0.22 -30.52 2.90
C ASP A 372 -0.47 -29.05 2.49
N VAL A 373 0.56 -28.42 1.90
CA VAL A 373 0.53 -27.01 1.51
C VAL A 373 0.27 -26.89 -0.01
N PRO A 374 -0.66 -26.03 -0.47
CA PRO A 374 -0.99 -25.91 -1.88
C PRO A 374 0.04 -25.08 -2.65
N PHE A 375 1.23 -25.66 -2.87
CA PHE A 375 2.31 -25.03 -3.64
C PHE A 375 1.89 -24.70 -5.08
N GLU A 376 0.99 -25.49 -5.65
CA GLU A 376 0.25 -25.15 -6.86
C GLU A 376 -1.12 -24.59 -6.47
N ASN A 377 -1.35 -23.32 -6.80
CA ASN A 377 -2.59 -22.61 -6.48
C ASN A 377 -2.95 -21.63 -7.61
N PRO A 378 -4.23 -21.28 -7.80
CA PRO A 378 -4.71 -20.42 -8.89
C PRO A 378 -4.06 -19.04 -8.93
N TYR A 379 -3.59 -18.55 -7.77
CA TYR A 379 -2.98 -17.22 -7.65
C TYR A 379 -1.47 -17.21 -7.87
N LYS A 380 -0.87 -18.38 -8.14
CA LYS A 380 0.60 -18.57 -8.23
C LYS A 380 1.32 -18.02 -6.99
N ALA A 381 0.64 -18.03 -5.84
CA ALA A 381 1.16 -17.56 -4.58
C ALA A 381 2.35 -18.41 -4.15
N LEU A 382 3.43 -17.76 -3.73
CA LEU A 382 4.58 -18.44 -3.16
C LEU A 382 4.30 -18.80 -1.70
N MET A 383 4.09 -20.10 -1.44
CA MET A 383 3.67 -20.63 -0.14
C MET A 383 4.83 -20.79 0.86
N PHE A 384 5.66 -19.74 0.98
CA PHE A 384 6.71 -19.68 2.00
C PHE A 384 6.11 -19.19 3.31
N LEU A 385 5.59 -20.14 4.10
CA LEU A 385 4.86 -19.85 5.32
C LEU A 385 5.77 -19.22 6.39
N SER A 386 5.30 -18.18 7.05
CA SER A 386 6.09 -17.38 8.01
C SER A 386 5.45 -17.24 9.39
N GLY A 387 4.16 -17.55 9.54
CA GLY A 387 3.44 -17.46 10.81
C GLY A 387 2.17 -18.28 10.79
N VAL A 388 1.72 -18.70 11.97
CA VAL A 388 0.49 -19.46 12.16
C VAL A 388 -0.16 -19.11 13.50
N ASP A 389 -1.48 -18.98 13.52
CA ASP A 389 -2.27 -18.86 14.75
C ASP A 389 -3.74 -19.24 14.50
N PHE A 390 -4.57 -19.23 15.55
CA PHE A 390 -5.91 -19.84 15.51
C PHE A 390 -7.01 -18.88 15.98
N ILE A 391 -8.17 -18.97 15.35
CA ILE A 391 -9.44 -18.40 15.85
C ILE A 391 -10.44 -19.55 15.96
N GLY A 392 -10.63 -20.07 17.17
CA GLY A 392 -11.39 -21.31 17.35
C GLY A 392 -10.69 -22.46 16.61
N ASP A 393 -11.42 -23.13 15.73
CA ASP A 393 -10.91 -24.24 14.91
C ASP A 393 -10.33 -23.76 13.56
N ASP A 394 -10.51 -22.49 13.21
CA ASP A 394 -9.94 -21.90 12.00
C ASP A 394 -8.45 -21.57 12.22
N VAL A 395 -7.62 -21.90 11.24
CA VAL A 395 -6.17 -21.62 11.27
C VAL A 395 -5.84 -20.50 10.32
N TYR A 396 -5.01 -19.55 10.73
CA TYR A 396 -4.53 -18.46 9.88
C TYR A 396 -3.03 -18.61 9.68
N VAL A 397 -2.58 -18.49 8.43
CA VAL A 397 -1.18 -18.67 8.04
C VAL A 397 -0.72 -17.52 7.15
N SER A 398 0.41 -16.89 7.46
CA SER A 398 1.01 -15.87 6.58
C SER A 398 2.07 -16.46 5.67
N THR A 399 2.27 -15.87 4.49
CA THR A 399 3.44 -16.10 3.63
C THR A 399 4.37 -14.88 3.66
N VAL A 400 5.69 -15.10 3.56
CA VAL A 400 6.66 -13.99 3.45
C VAL A 400 6.52 -13.19 2.14
N HIS A 401 5.73 -13.67 1.19
CA HIS A 401 5.41 -12.99 -0.07
C HIS A 401 4.13 -12.16 -0.01
N GLY A 402 3.53 -11.95 1.15
CA GLY A 402 2.51 -10.92 1.33
C GLY A 402 1.07 -11.41 1.45
N ASP A 403 0.85 -12.72 1.53
CA ASP A 403 -0.49 -13.29 1.73
C ASP A 403 -0.74 -13.69 3.19
N VAL A 404 -2.02 -13.69 3.57
CA VAL A 404 -2.56 -14.44 4.70
C VAL A 404 -3.64 -15.37 4.17
N TRP A 405 -3.62 -16.61 4.64
CA TRP A 405 -4.55 -17.66 4.31
C TRP A 405 -5.34 -18.07 5.54
N LYS A 406 -6.62 -18.33 5.36
CA LYS A 406 -7.50 -18.96 6.33
C LYS A 406 -7.66 -20.43 5.93
N LEU A 407 -7.47 -21.33 6.88
CA LEU A 407 -7.69 -22.75 6.73
C LEU A 407 -8.87 -23.17 7.59
N THR A 408 -9.71 -24.02 7.04
CA THR A 408 -10.84 -24.66 7.75
C THR A 408 -10.80 -26.17 7.52
N GLY A 409 -11.38 -26.96 8.44
CA GLY A 409 -11.31 -28.43 8.35
C GLY A 409 -10.00 -29.02 8.86
N VAL A 410 -9.25 -28.27 9.68
CA VAL A 410 -8.07 -28.79 10.39
C VAL A 410 -8.56 -29.52 11.65
N ASP A 411 -9.05 -30.74 11.47
CA ASP A 411 -9.62 -31.59 12.52
C ASP A 411 -8.78 -32.86 12.78
N ASP A 412 -9.32 -33.78 13.57
CA ASP A 412 -8.63 -35.01 13.99
C ASP A 412 -8.44 -36.03 12.85
N THR A 413 -9.01 -35.80 11.65
CA THR A 413 -8.82 -36.69 10.49
C THR A 413 -7.94 -36.06 9.43
N LEU A 414 -8.00 -34.73 9.26
CA LEU A 414 -7.34 -33.98 8.19
C LEU A 414 -7.68 -34.50 6.79
N ASP A 415 -8.84 -35.12 6.61
CA ASP A 415 -9.27 -35.65 5.30
C ASP A 415 -9.51 -34.52 4.29
N GLU A 416 -9.93 -33.34 4.77
CA GLU A 416 -10.28 -32.22 3.91
C GLU A 416 -9.95 -30.86 4.55
N VAL A 417 -8.74 -30.37 4.28
CA VAL A 417 -8.31 -29.02 4.70
C VAL A 417 -8.53 -28.04 3.55
N VAL A 418 -9.37 -27.03 3.80
CA VAL A 418 -9.70 -26.00 2.81
C VAL A 418 -8.86 -24.77 3.06
N TRP A 419 -8.13 -24.31 2.05
CA TRP A 419 -7.37 -23.06 2.03
C TRP A 419 -8.16 -21.98 1.30
N GLN A 420 -8.35 -20.85 1.97
CA GLN A 420 -8.93 -19.64 1.42
C GLN A 420 -7.95 -18.48 1.60
N ARG A 421 -7.68 -17.71 0.53
CA ARG A 421 -6.88 -16.49 0.66
C ARG A 421 -7.70 -15.47 1.46
N TYR A 422 -7.14 -15.02 2.59
CA TYR A 422 -7.77 -14.09 3.52
C TYR A 422 -7.35 -12.65 3.26
N ALA A 423 -6.08 -12.43 2.95
CA ALA A 423 -5.53 -11.13 2.59
C ALA A 423 -4.34 -11.30 1.64
N THR A 424 -4.06 -10.28 0.83
CA THR A 424 -2.83 -10.17 0.02
C THR A 424 -2.27 -8.74 0.08
N GLY A 425 -1.10 -8.54 -0.52
CA GLY A 425 -0.50 -7.21 -0.69
C GLY A 425 0.30 -6.70 0.50
N LEU A 426 0.61 -7.55 1.48
CA LEU A 426 1.35 -7.18 2.68
C LEU A 426 2.86 -7.13 2.44
N TYR A 427 3.57 -6.27 3.17
CA TYR A 427 5.01 -6.07 3.03
C TYR A 427 5.82 -7.09 3.81
N GLN A 428 6.12 -8.23 3.16
CA GLN A 428 6.93 -9.31 3.72
C GLN A 428 6.50 -9.69 5.15
N PRO A 429 5.31 -10.31 5.32
CA PRO A 429 4.87 -10.84 6.61
C PRO A 429 5.93 -11.76 7.23
N LEU A 430 6.46 -11.37 8.38
CA LEU A 430 7.45 -12.12 9.16
C LEU A 430 6.79 -13.03 10.20
N GLY A 431 5.46 -12.96 10.32
CA GLY A 431 4.62 -13.79 11.18
C GLY A 431 3.27 -13.14 11.45
N LEU A 432 2.38 -13.86 12.10
CA LEU A 432 1.08 -13.33 12.56
C LEU A 432 0.75 -13.80 13.97
N LYS A 433 -0.17 -13.10 14.62
CA LYS A 433 -0.76 -13.45 15.90
C LYS A 433 -2.24 -13.07 15.92
N VAL A 434 -3.07 -13.90 16.49
CA VAL A 434 -4.46 -13.57 16.80
C VAL A 434 -4.50 -12.93 18.19
N VAL A 435 -5.07 -11.72 18.26
CA VAL A 435 -5.30 -10.97 19.49
C VAL A 435 -6.76 -10.53 19.50
N ASP A 436 -7.51 -10.90 20.54
CA ASP A 436 -8.94 -10.58 20.69
C ASP A 436 -9.78 -10.96 19.45
N GLY A 437 -9.47 -12.10 18.84
CA GLY A 437 -10.16 -12.60 17.64
C GLY A 437 -9.82 -11.85 16.35
N LYS A 438 -8.75 -11.02 16.35
CA LYS A 438 -8.28 -10.27 15.18
C LYS A 438 -6.90 -10.75 14.74
N VAL A 439 -6.71 -10.91 13.43
CA VAL A 439 -5.43 -11.33 12.85
C VAL A 439 -4.50 -10.11 12.77
N MET A 440 -3.42 -10.15 13.54
CA MET A 440 -2.37 -9.13 13.59
C MET A 440 -1.16 -9.66 12.84
N VAL A 441 -0.75 -8.97 11.77
CA VAL A 441 0.40 -9.38 10.94
C VAL A 441 1.59 -8.48 11.23
N LEU A 442 2.74 -9.10 11.51
CA LEU A 442 4.01 -8.39 11.58
C LEU A 442 4.61 -8.32 10.17
N GLU A 443 4.65 -7.13 9.60
CA GLU A 443 5.31 -6.84 8.33
C GLU A 443 6.70 -6.24 8.56
N ARG A 444 7.50 -6.18 7.49
CA ARG A 444 8.81 -5.52 7.52
C ARG A 444 8.73 -4.02 7.89
N GLY A 445 7.61 -3.37 7.57
CA GLY A 445 7.42 -1.92 7.77
C GLY A 445 6.47 -1.52 8.89
N GLN A 446 5.59 -2.41 9.35
CA GLN A 446 4.52 -2.09 10.30
C GLN A 446 3.89 -3.33 10.95
N LEU A 447 2.94 -3.10 11.86
CA LEU A 447 1.92 -4.07 12.22
C LEU A 447 0.64 -3.70 11.45
N THR A 448 -0.06 -4.70 10.93
CA THR A 448 -1.36 -4.50 10.28
C THR A 448 -2.39 -5.39 10.96
N ARG A 449 -3.53 -4.81 11.34
CA ARG A 449 -4.67 -5.57 11.82
C ARG A 449 -5.65 -5.76 10.68
N LEU A 450 -5.96 -7.01 10.38
CA LEU A 450 -6.89 -7.36 9.32
C LEU A 450 -8.30 -7.51 9.89
N HIS A 451 -9.26 -6.95 9.17
CA HIS A 451 -10.68 -7.01 9.52
C HIS A 451 -11.48 -7.56 8.36
N ASP A 452 -12.07 -8.73 8.59
CA ASP A 452 -13.21 -9.25 7.85
C ASP A 452 -14.48 -8.64 8.45
N LEU A 453 -15.13 -7.75 7.72
CA LEU A 453 -16.24 -6.94 8.21
C LEU A 453 -17.61 -7.61 7.95
N ASN A 454 -17.70 -8.53 6.99
CA ASN A 454 -18.93 -9.25 6.64
C ASN A 454 -18.93 -10.74 7.07
N GLY A 455 -17.81 -11.25 7.58
CA GLY A 455 -17.63 -12.63 8.03
C GLY A 455 -17.44 -13.64 6.90
N ASP A 456 -17.03 -13.21 5.72
CA ASP A 456 -16.88 -14.10 4.55
C ASP A 456 -15.48 -14.74 4.44
N GLY A 457 -14.56 -14.48 5.36
CA GLY A 457 -13.21 -15.02 5.31
C GLY A 457 -12.29 -14.28 4.32
N GLU A 458 -12.60 -13.05 3.94
CA GLU A 458 -11.70 -12.09 3.29
C GLU A 458 -11.55 -10.82 4.17
N ALA A 459 -10.37 -10.23 4.21
CA ALA A 459 -10.16 -8.96 4.90
C ALA A 459 -10.59 -7.78 4.00
N ASP A 460 -11.56 -7.00 4.48
CA ASP A 460 -12.07 -5.79 3.82
C ASP A 460 -11.33 -4.53 4.24
N PHE A 461 -10.82 -4.50 5.48
CA PHE A 461 -10.11 -3.35 6.05
C PHE A 461 -8.77 -3.75 6.66
N TYR A 462 -7.73 -3.04 6.27
CA TYR A 462 -6.35 -3.22 6.70
C TYR A 462 -5.96 -2.00 7.55
N GLU A 463 -6.02 -2.15 8.88
CA GLU A 463 -5.71 -1.10 9.88
C GLU A 463 -4.22 -1.03 10.18
#